data_AF-A0A9E6E6W4-F1
#
_entry.id   AF-A0A9E6E6W4-F1
#
_cell.length_a   1.000
_cell.length_b   1.000
_cell.length_c   1.000
_cell.angle_alpha   90.00
_cell.angle_beta   90.00
_cell.angle_gamma   90.00
#
_symmetry.space_group_name_H-M   'P 1'
#
loop_
_entity.id
_entity.type
_entity.pdbx_description
1 polymer ?
#
loop_
_entity_poly.entity_id
_entity_poly.type
_entity_poly.pdbx_seq_one_letter_code
_entity_poly.pdbx_strand_id
1 'polypeptide(L)'
;MIKRYLVHIIFALSVLVSFTSMAEESNEPKLAYFTLEPDLTTNFYTQGKKLGYIQVRIDIMVANDKDLAIIELHQPLIRDAVIELLGKQSSDTITSLAGREDLRKKLVEQLNSILLPETGRTIIADLLFTKYLYQ
;
A
#
# COMPACT_ATOMS: atom_id res chain seq x y z
N MET A 1 65.44 -17.03 -12.36
CA MET A 1 64.72 -15.77 -12.66
C MET A 1 63.19 -15.91 -12.69
N ILE A 2 62.63 -17.09 -12.99
CA ILE A 2 61.16 -17.33 -13.09
C ILE A 2 60.38 -17.18 -11.76
N LYS A 3 60.97 -17.54 -10.61
CA LYS A 3 60.32 -17.44 -9.29
C LYS A 3 59.89 -16.02 -8.90
N ARG A 4 60.53 -14.98 -9.44
CA ARG A 4 60.23 -13.57 -9.10
C ARG A 4 58.98 -13.07 -9.83
N TYR A 5 58.74 -13.55 -11.06
CA TYR A 5 57.53 -13.24 -11.83
C TYR A 5 56.30 -14.00 -11.32
N LEU A 6 56.49 -15.20 -10.74
CA LEU A 6 55.42 -15.99 -10.14
C LEU A 6 54.70 -15.24 -9.01
N VAL A 7 55.45 -14.53 -8.16
CA VAL A 7 54.89 -13.75 -7.03
C VAL A 7 54.05 -12.58 -7.54
N HIS A 8 54.49 -11.90 -8.60
CA HIS A 8 53.71 -10.80 -9.20
C HIS A 8 52.44 -11.29 -9.90
N ILE A 9 52.47 -12.48 -10.51
CA ILE A 9 51.29 -13.12 -11.12
C ILE A 9 50.27 -13.51 -10.03
N ILE A 10 50.71 -14.08 -8.92
CA ILE A 10 49.84 -14.43 -7.78
C ILE A 10 49.24 -13.17 -7.14
N PHE A 11 50.03 -12.09 -7.01
CA PHE A 11 49.54 -10.81 -6.50
C PHE A 11 48.50 -10.18 -7.44
N ALA A 12 48.75 -10.16 -8.75
CA ALA A 12 47.79 -9.68 -9.75
C ALA A 12 46.48 -10.49 -9.78
N LEU A 13 46.57 -11.81 -9.58
CA LEU A 13 45.40 -12.69 -9.50
C LEU A 13 44.57 -12.45 -8.23
N SER A 14 45.20 -12.15 -7.09
CA SER A 14 44.51 -11.84 -5.83
C SER A 14 43.72 -10.52 -5.85
N VAL A 15 44.17 -9.55 -6.66
CA VAL A 15 43.45 -8.28 -6.87
C VAL A 15 42.19 -8.48 -7.71
N LEU A 16 42.20 -9.41 -8.68
CA LEU A 16 41.04 -9.72 -9.52
C LEU A 16 39.91 -10.44 -8.75
N VAL A 17 40.24 -11.20 -7.70
CA VAL A 17 39.24 -11.94 -6.90
C VAL A 17 38.56 -11.04 -5.85
N SER A 18 39.19 -9.92 -5.46
CA SER A 18 38.67 -9.03 -4.41
C SER A 18 37.47 -8.16 -4.84
N PHE A 19 37.06 -8.19 -6.11
CA PHE A 19 36.01 -7.29 -6.66
C PHE A 19 34.61 -7.89 -6.77
N THR A 20 34.37 -9.16 -6.40
CA THR A 20 33.04 -9.77 -6.49
C THR A 20 32.33 -9.77 -5.14
N SER A 21 32.08 -8.60 -4.57
CA SER A 21 31.05 -8.43 -3.54
C SER A 21 29.75 -8.04 -4.25
N MET A 22 29.04 -9.03 -4.81
CA MET A 22 27.65 -8.81 -5.23
C MET A 22 26.82 -8.78 -3.96
N ALA A 23 26.41 -7.57 -3.55
CA ALA A 23 25.38 -7.40 -2.54
C ALA A 23 24.10 -8.05 -3.06
N GLU A 24 23.72 -9.16 -2.44
CA GLU A 24 22.48 -9.87 -2.74
C GLU A 24 21.34 -9.02 -2.15
N GLU A 25 20.68 -8.23 -2.99
CA GLU A 25 19.51 -7.47 -2.60
C GLU A 25 18.42 -8.47 -2.21
N SER A 26 18.21 -8.64 -0.90
CA SER A 26 17.24 -9.59 -0.36
C SER A 26 15.86 -9.31 -0.97
N ASN A 27 15.41 -10.19 -1.86
CA ASN A 27 14.11 -10.12 -2.55
C ASN A 27 12.93 -10.49 -1.60
N GLU A 28 13.10 -10.24 -0.30
CA GLU A 28 12.04 -10.48 0.66
C GLU A 28 10.95 -9.41 0.51
N PRO A 29 9.67 -9.80 0.53
CA PRO A 29 8.56 -8.87 0.42
C PRO A 29 8.61 -7.87 1.58
N LYS A 30 8.76 -6.59 1.25
CA LYS A 30 8.76 -5.49 2.21
C LYS A 30 7.40 -4.81 2.22
N LEU A 31 6.88 -4.57 3.41
CA LEU A 31 5.67 -3.78 3.61
C LEU A 31 5.92 -2.35 3.12
N ALA A 32 4.97 -1.82 2.36
CA ALA A 32 5.02 -0.44 1.90
C ALA A 32 3.65 0.23 1.99
N TYR A 33 3.63 1.57 1.92
CA TYR A 33 2.43 2.38 2.10
C TYR A 33 2.24 3.34 0.94
N PHE A 34 1.02 3.44 0.44
CA PHE A 34 0.61 4.38 -0.58
C PHE A 34 -0.46 5.33 -0.04
N THR A 35 -0.20 6.62 -0.03
CA THR A 35 -1.17 7.64 0.41
C THR A 35 -2.13 7.99 -0.73
N LEU A 36 -3.44 7.83 -0.49
CA LEU A 36 -4.47 8.30 -1.40
C LEU A 36 -4.62 9.81 -1.31
N GLU A 37 -3.94 10.55 -2.17
CA GLU A 37 -4.07 12.00 -2.30
C GLU A 37 -4.89 12.42 -3.53
N PRO A 38 -5.76 13.44 -3.45
CA PRO A 38 -6.11 14.21 -2.24
C PRO A 38 -7.08 13.45 -1.32
N ASP A 39 -7.27 13.96 -0.10
CA ASP A 39 -8.29 13.51 0.87
C ASP A 39 -9.65 13.25 0.20
N LEU A 40 -10.34 12.20 0.61
CA LEU A 40 -11.64 11.80 0.06
C LEU A 40 -12.76 12.40 0.90
N THR A 41 -13.70 13.07 0.23
CA THR A 41 -14.90 13.62 0.87
C THR A 41 -16.13 13.00 0.23
N THR A 42 -17.02 12.44 1.04
CA THR A 42 -18.31 11.92 0.59
C THR A 42 -19.39 12.14 1.65
N ASN A 43 -20.62 11.84 1.30
CA ASN A 43 -21.75 11.90 2.20
C ASN A 43 -22.02 10.56 2.91
N PHE A 44 -22.80 10.56 3.98
CA PHE A 44 -23.33 9.35 4.61
C PHE A 44 -24.76 9.57 5.11
N TYR A 45 -25.49 8.49 5.40
CA TYR A 45 -26.88 8.56 5.85
C TYR A 45 -26.97 8.98 7.32
N THR A 46 -27.72 10.04 7.61
CA THR A 46 -28.07 10.42 8.98
C THR A 46 -29.52 10.07 9.28
N GLN A 47 -29.88 10.01 10.58
CA GLN A 47 -31.25 9.76 11.01
C GLN A 47 -32.20 10.95 10.71
N GLY A 48 -31.66 12.13 10.35
CA GLY A 48 -32.44 13.34 10.08
C GLY A 48 -32.60 13.64 8.59
N LYS A 49 -33.20 14.80 8.27
CA LYS A 49 -33.36 15.29 6.88
C LYS A 49 -32.07 15.85 6.27
N LYS A 50 -30.97 15.88 7.02
CA LYS A 50 -29.68 16.44 6.57
C LYS A 50 -28.74 15.32 6.19
N LEU A 51 -27.97 15.53 5.14
CA LEU A 51 -26.90 14.62 4.76
C LEU A 51 -25.67 14.91 5.63
N GLY A 52 -25.03 13.88 6.15
CA GLY A 52 -23.77 14.00 6.87
C GLY A 52 -22.62 13.96 5.89
N TYR A 53 -21.49 14.60 6.23
CA TYR A 53 -20.30 14.60 5.39
C TYR A 53 -19.13 13.97 6.15
N ILE A 54 -18.34 13.16 5.45
CA ILE A 54 -17.10 12.60 5.97
C ILE A 54 -15.94 12.96 5.05
N GLN A 55 -14.84 13.40 5.64
CA GLN A 55 -13.55 13.58 4.99
C GLN A 55 -12.52 12.62 5.60
N VAL A 56 -11.93 11.77 4.76
CA VAL A 56 -10.92 10.79 5.18
C VAL A 56 -9.62 10.94 4.38
N ARG A 57 -8.50 10.69 5.05
CA ARG A 57 -7.21 10.37 4.41
C ARG A 57 -6.91 8.91 4.67
N ILE A 58 -6.50 8.23 3.61
CA ILE A 58 -6.31 6.79 3.59
C ILE A 58 -4.90 6.48 3.11
N ASP A 59 -4.20 5.64 3.86
CA ASP A 59 -2.93 5.05 3.46
C ASP A 59 -3.12 3.55 3.26
N ILE A 60 -2.84 3.06 2.06
CA ILE A 60 -2.98 1.66 1.69
C ILE A 60 -1.68 0.95 1.99
N MET A 61 -1.75 -0.11 2.78
CA MET A 61 -0.61 -0.98 3.08
C MET A 61 -0.58 -2.13 2.09
N VAL A 62 0.53 -2.27 1.37
CA VAL A 62 0.80 -3.39 0.46
C VAL A 62 1.81 -4.35 1.08
N ALA A 63 1.64 -5.65 0.81
CA ALA A 63 2.54 -6.69 1.32
C ALA A 63 3.94 -6.64 0.66
N ASN A 64 4.02 -6.07 -0.53
CA ASN A 64 5.23 -5.99 -1.34
C ASN A 64 5.35 -4.59 -1.96
N ASP A 65 6.48 -3.94 -1.77
CA ASP A 65 6.79 -2.61 -2.32
C ASP A 65 6.67 -2.53 -3.84
N LYS A 66 6.89 -3.64 -4.55
CA LYS A 66 6.71 -3.73 -6.01
C LYS A 66 5.25 -3.53 -6.45
N ASP A 67 4.29 -3.69 -5.55
CA ASP A 67 2.86 -3.54 -5.85
C ASP A 67 2.38 -2.08 -5.73
N LEU A 68 3.23 -1.15 -5.26
CA LEU A 68 2.87 0.28 -5.15
C LEU A 68 2.46 0.89 -6.50
N ALA A 69 3.17 0.56 -7.57
CA ALA A 69 2.86 1.06 -8.91
C ALA A 69 1.49 0.58 -9.41
N ILE A 70 1.05 -0.60 -8.98
CA ILE A 70 -0.27 -1.14 -9.31
C ILE A 70 -1.35 -0.34 -8.56
N ILE A 71 -1.14 -0.05 -7.28
CA ILE A 71 -2.05 0.80 -6.50
C ILE A 71 -2.18 2.19 -7.11
N GLU A 72 -1.06 2.79 -7.52
CA GLU A 72 -1.04 4.10 -8.18
C GLU A 72 -1.82 4.07 -9.50
N LEU A 73 -1.60 3.05 -10.34
CA LEU A 73 -2.30 2.89 -11.62
C LEU A 73 -3.82 2.76 -11.44
N HIS A 74 -4.26 1.99 -10.45
CA HIS A 74 -5.68 1.74 -10.18
C HIS A 74 -6.29 2.71 -9.14
N GLN A 75 -5.59 3.80 -8.82
CA GLN A 75 -6.06 4.78 -7.85
C GLN A 75 -7.50 5.28 -8.13
N PRO A 76 -7.92 5.57 -9.38
CA PRO A 76 -9.30 6.01 -9.64
C PRO A 76 -10.36 4.97 -9.21
N LEU A 77 -10.13 3.69 -9.50
CA LEU A 77 -11.02 2.59 -9.12
C LEU A 77 -11.12 2.43 -7.61
N ILE A 78 -9.96 2.51 -6.93
CA ILE A 78 -9.89 2.44 -5.47
C ILE A 78 -10.68 3.59 -4.82
N ARG A 79 -10.51 4.82 -5.33
CA ARG A 79 -11.21 6.00 -4.81
C ARG A 79 -12.72 5.89 -4.97
N ASP A 80 -13.18 5.44 -6.14
CA ASP A 80 -14.59 5.24 -6.42
C ASP A 80 -15.23 4.27 -5.42
N ALA A 81 -14.60 3.11 -5.22
CA ALA A 81 -15.07 2.11 -4.27
C ALA A 81 -15.09 2.62 -2.81
N VAL A 82 -14.09 3.41 -2.39
CA VAL A 82 -14.09 4.04 -1.06
C VAL A 82 -15.25 5.02 -0.92
N ILE A 83 -15.44 5.90 -1.90
CA ILE A 83 -16.51 6.91 -1.90
C ILE A 83 -17.88 6.24 -1.83
N GLU A 84 -18.08 5.19 -2.63
CA GLU A 84 -19.32 4.43 -2.66
C GLU A 84 -19.59 3.72 -1.32
N LEU A 85 -18.58 3.05 -0.76
CA LEU A 85 -18.73 2.29 0.48
C LEU A 85 -19.04 3.22 1.65
N LEU A 86 -18.30 4.32 1.81
CA LEU A 86 -18.55 5.33 2.84
C LEU A 86 -19.92 6.03 2.62
N GLY A 87 -20.28 6.26 1.36
CA GLY A 87 -21.57 6.77 0.89
C GLY A 87 -22.79 6.07 1.48
N LYS A 88 -22.67 4.75 1.67
CA LYS A 88 -23.76 3.87 2.08
C LYS A 88 -23.90 3.70 3.60
N GLN A 89 -22.99 4.27 4.38
CA GLN A 89 -22.95 4.02 5.82
C GLN A 89 -23.94 4.86 6.60
N SER A 90 -24.35 4.35 7.75
CA SER A 90 -25.14 5.11 8.72
C SER A 90 -24.26 5.97 9.63
N SER A 91 -24.84 7.04 10.17
CA SER A 91 -24.20 7.91 11.16
C SER A 91 -23.63 7.14 12.36
N ASP A 92 -24.36 6.13 12.85
CA ASP A 92 -23.92 5.33 14.00
C ASP A 92 -22.65 4.52 13.68
N THR A 93 -22.53 4.05 12.43
CA THR A 93 -21.34 3.32 11.96
C THR A 93 -20.15 4.28 11.79
N ILE A 94 -20.39 5.46 11.21
CA ILE A 94 -19.33 6.44 10.91
C ILE A 94 -18.74 7.05 12.19
N THR A 95 -19.56 7.30 13.21
CA THR A 95 -19.15 7.98 14.44
C THR A 95 -18.61 7.05 15.53
N SER A 96 -18.89 5.75 15.45
CA SER A 96 -18.44 4.77 16.44
C SER A 96 -17.05 4.21 16.12
N LEU A 97 -16.25 3.95 17.15
CA LEU A 97 -14.93 3.32 16.99
C LEU A 97 -15.04 1.91 16.40
N ALA A 98 -16.01 1.13 16.86
CA ALA A 98 -16.26 -0.21 16.34
C ALA A 98 -16.68 -0.18 14.86
N GLY A 99 -17.54 0.78 14.48
CA GLY A 99 -17.94 0.98 13.10
C GLY A 99 -16.77 1.39 12.21
N ARG A 100 -15.88 2.28 12.66
CA ARG A 100 -14.65 2.63 11.94
C ARG A 100 -13.75 1.42 11.66
N GLU A 101 -13.56 0.54 12.64
CA GLU A 101 -12.77 -0.69 12.45
C GLU A 101 -13.45 -1.68 11.50
N ASP A 102 -14.77 -1.81 11.57
CA ASP A 102 -15.55 -2.61 10.63
C ASP A 102 -15.45 -2.07 9.20
N LEU A 103 -15.54 -0.75 9.03
CA LEU A 103 -15.37 -0.07 7.73
C LEU A 103 -13.98 -0.31 7.15
N ARG A 104 -12.94 -0.23 7.96
CA ARG A 104 -11.57 -0.52 7.52
C ARG A 104 -11.46 -1.93 6.95
N LYS A 105 -11.98 -2.93 7.67
CA LYS A 105 -11.96 -4.34 7.22
C LYS A 105 -12.76 -4.53 5.93
N LYS A 106 -13.97 -3.98 5.87
CA LYS A 106 -14.84 -4.03 4.68
C LYS A 106 -14.19 -3.37 3.47
N LEU A 107 -13.50 -2.25 3.65
CA LEU A 107 -12.76 -1.60 2.58
C LEU A 107 -11.61 -2.48 2.08
N VAL A 108 -10.81 -3.07 2.97
CA VAL A 108 -9.71 -3.97 2.55
C VAL A 108 -10.26 -5.15 1.74
N GLU A 109 -11.36 -5.76 2.18
CA GLU A 109 -12.00 -6.85 1.46
C GLU A 109 -12.55 -6.40 0.11
N GLN A 110 -13.31 -5.30 0.07
CA GLN A 110 -13.89 -4.76 -1.15
C GLN A 110 -12.82 -4.35 -2.16
N LEU A 111 -11.76 -3.67 -1.72
CA LEU A 111 -10.68 -3.22 -2.58
C LEU A 111 -9.89 -4.39 -3.16
N ASN A 112 -9.61 -5.43 -2.37
CA ASN A 112 -9.01 -6.65 -2.91
C ASN A 112 -9.93 -7.34 -3.91
N SER A 113 -11.25 -7.37 -3.66
CA SER A 113 -12.24 -7.99 -4.55
C SER A 113 -12.29 -7.30 -5.92
N ILE A 114 -12.30 -5.96 -5.95
CA ILE A 114 -12.33 -5.20 -7.22
C ILE A 114 -10.98 -5.19 -7.95
N LEU A 115 -9.86 -5.31 -7.23
CA LEU A 115 -8.52 -5.32 -7.84
C LEU A 115 -8.12 -6.72 -8.32
N LEU A 116 -8.70 -7.78 -7.76
CA LEU A 116 -8.42 -9.16 -8.15
C LEU A 116 -8.58 -9.43 -9.66
N PRO A 117 -9.66 -9.01 -10.35
CA PRO A 117 -9.78 -9.22 -11.80
C PRO A 117 -8.76 -8.42 -12.62
N GLU A 118 -8.33 -7.25 -12.13
CA GLU A 118 -7.37 -6.38 -12.83
C GLU A 118 -5.91 -6.85 -12.65
N THR A 119 -5.60 -7.40 -11.47
CA THR A 119 -4.22 -7.69 -11.04
C THR A 119 -3.91 -9.18 -10.94
N GLY A 120 -4.93 -10.04 -10.92
CA GLY A 120 -4.82 -11.49 -10.78
C GLY A 120 -4.49 -11.99 -9.37
N ARG A 121 -4.31 -11.10 -8.39
CA ARG A 121 -3.97 -11.46 -6.99
C ARG A 121 -4.42 -10.40 -6.00
N THR A 122 -4.50 -10.76 -4.72
CA THR A 122 -4.75 -9.79 -3.63
C THR A 122 -3.47 -9.06 -3.26
N ILE A 123 -3.48 -7.73 -3.35
CA ILE A 123 -2.28 -6.88 -3.14
C ILE A 123 -2.36 -6.03 -1.86
N ILE A 124 -3.57 -5.71 -1.39
CA ILE A 124 -3.76 -4.86 -0.22
C ILE A 124 -3.69 -5.73 1.03
N ALA A 125 -2.70 -5.48 1.88
CA ALA A 125 -2.54 -6.14 3.17
C ALA A 125 -3.44 -5.50 4.24
N ASP A 126 -3.47 -4.17 4.30
CA ASP A 126 -4.35 -3.42 5.20
C ASP A 126 -4.55 -1.97 4.69
N LEU A 127 -5.33 -1.19 5.43
CA LEU A 127 -5.65 0.21 5.15
C LEU A 127 -5.66 1.00 6.45
N LEU A 128 -5.07 2.19 6.43
CA LEU A 128 -5.01 3.09 7.59
C LEU A 128 -5.81 4.36 7.31
N PHE A 129 -6.70 4.72 8.22
CA PHE A 129 -7.32 6.04 8.23
C PHE A 129 -6.43 7.02 9.00
N THR A 130 -5.64 7.84 8.33
CA THR A 130 -4.75 8.84 8.96
C THR A 130 -5.40 10.20 9.17
N LYS A 131 -6.55 10.44 8.54
CA LYS A 131 -7.48 11.51 8.88
C LYS A 131 -8.90 10.98 8.78
N TYR A 132 -9.75 11.35 9.73
CA TYR A 132 -11.14 10.90 9.78
C TYR A 132 -11.98 11.98 10.46
N LEU A 133 -12.59 12.85 9.66
CA LEU A 133 -13.42 13.97 10.12
C LEU A 133 -14.84 13.79 9.59
N TYR A 134 -15.85 14.08 10.40
CA TYR A 134 -17.24 14.04 10.01
C TYR A 134 -18.00 15.28 10.50
N GLN A 135 -19.06 15.67 9.80
CA GLN A 135 -19.94 16.80 10.09
C GLN A 135 -21.41 16.47 9.83
#